data_AF-A0A959Z3W3-F1
#
_entry.id   AF-A0A959Z3W3-F1
#
_cell.length_a   1.000
_cell.length_b   1.000
_cell.length_c   1.000
_cell.angle_alpha   90.00
_cell.angle_beta   90.00
_cell.angle_gamma   90.00
#
_symmetry.space_group_name_H-M   'P 1'
#
loop_
_entity.id
_entity.type
_entity.pdbx_description
1 polymer ?
#
loop_
_entity_poly.entity_id
_entity_poly.type
_entity_poly.pdbx_seq_one_letter_code
_entity_poly.pdbx_strand_id
1 'polypeptide(L)'
;MDRPEFTLRPWRETDLPSLVKYANDPTVAGNLMDTFPHPYTEDDGKAFLQRFMANDPQLVLAIEVDGEAAGAVGIHPQGDV
;
A
#
# COMPACT_ATOMS: atom_id res chain seq x y z
N MET A 1 -1.91 21.97 16.96
CA MET A 1 -2.07 21.33 15.65
C MET A 1 -2.62 19.96 15.93
N ASP A 2 -3.89 19.73 15.63
CA ASP A 2 -4.47 18.40 15.69
C ASP A 2 -3.84 17.56 14.58
N ARG A 3 -3.34 16.37 14.91
CA ARG A 3 -2.80 15.44 13.92
C ARG A 3 -3.79 14.29 13.78
N PRO A 4 -4.16 13.90 12.55
CA PRO A 4 -5.06 12.77 12.37
C PRO A 4 -4.44 11.52 13.00
N GLU A 5 -5.24 10.78 13.76
CA GLU A 5 -4.85 9.47 14.25
C GLU A 5 -4.76 8.50 13.06
N PHE A 6 -3.79 7.59 13.13
CA PHE A 6 -3.62 6.54 12.13
C PHE A 6 -3.41 5.20 12.82
N THR A 7 -3.78 4.12 12.13
CA THR A 7 -3.55 2.75 12.59
C THR A 7 -2.78 1.97 11.54
N LEU A 8 -1.86 1.11 11.98
CA LEU A 8 -1.23 0.11 11.12
C LEU A 8 -2.01 -1.20 11.23
N ARG A 9 -2.45 -1.73 10.08
CA ARG A 9 -3.23 -2.97 10.06
C ARG A 9 -2.95 -3.83 8.82
N PRO A 10 -3.28 -5.14 8.89
CA PRO A 10 -3.35 -5.99 7.70
C PRO A 10 -4.15 -5.33 6.56
N TRP A 11 -3.70 -5.58 5.34
CA TRP A 11 -4.44 -5.22 4.13
C TRP A 11 -5.76 -5.99 4.04
N ARG A 12 -6.77 -5.36 3.45
CA ARG A 12 -8.09 -5.94 3.16
C ARG A 12 -8.38 -5.80 1.67
N GLU A 13 -9.16 -6.71 1.10
CA GLU A 13 -9.60 -6.60 -0.30
C GLU A 13 -10.37 -5.29 -0.56
N THR A 14 -11.07 -4.78 0.46
CA THR A 14 -11.81 -3.51 0.41
C THR A 14 -10.91 -2.28 0.27
N ASP A 15 -9.59 -2.41 0.45
CA ASP A 15 -8.64 -1.30 0.28
C ASP A 15 -8.26 -1.08 -1.19
N LEU A 16 -8.66 -1.98 -2.10
CA LEU A 16 -8.30 -1.89 -3.53
C LEU A 16 -8.66 -0.53 -4.15
N PRO A 17 -9.87 0.05 -3.95
CA PRO A 17 -10.21 1.32 -4.56
C PRO A 17 -9.33 2.48 -4.08
N SER A 18 -9.02 2.54 -2.78
CA SER A 18 -8.17 3.61 -2.22
C SER A 18 -6.71 3.42 -2.63
N LEU A 19 -6.22 2.19 -2.68
CA LEU A 19 -4.89 1.85 -3.19
C LEU A 19 -4.71 2.36 -4.62
N VAL A 20 -5.64 2.01 -5.53
CA VAL A 20 -5.58 2.42 -6.94
C VAL A 20 -5.68 3.94 -7.09
N LYS A 21 -6.57 4.58 -6.32
CA LYS A 21 -6.73 6.04 -6.30
C LYS A 21 -5.43 6.74 -5.90
N TYR A 22 -4.85 6.39 -4.76
CA TYR A 22 -3.65 7.09 -4.24
C TYR A 22 -2.38 6.71 -5.00
N ALA A 23 -2.26 5.49 -5.53
CA ALA A 23 -1.16 5.09 -6.39
C ALA A 23 -1.09 5.88 -7.70
N ASN A 24 -2.21 6.42 -8.18
CA ASN A 24 -2.28 7.27 -9.36
C ASN A 24 -2.24 8.76 -9.04
N ASP A 25 -2.19 9.18 -7.77
CA ASP A 25 -2.00 10.58 -7.43
C ASP A 25 -0.62 11.02 -7.95
N PRO A 26 -0.50 12.04 -8.82
CA PRO A 26 0.78 12.45 -9.39
C PRO A 26 1.81 12.85 -8.33
N THR A 27 1.37 13.36 -7.19
CA THR A 27 2.24 13.73 -6.06
C THR A 27 2.78 12.50 -5.32
N VAL A 28 2.07 11.36 -5.39
CA VAL A 28 2.55 10.07 -4.89
C VAL A 28 3.39 9.37 -5.95
N ALA A 29 2.84 9.17 -7.15
CA ALA A 29 3.48 8.44 -8.25
C ALA A 29 4.84 9.02 -8.64
N GLY A 30 4.99 10.35 -8.61
CA GLY A 30 6.27 11.03 -8.90
C GLY A 30 7.38 10.77 -7.87
N ASN A 31 7.07 10.15 -6.73
CA ASN A 31 8.02 9.80 -5.66
C ASN A 31 8.25 8.28 -5.54
N LEU A 32 7.67 7.47 -6.43
CA LEU A 32 7.86 6.01 -6.44
C LEU A 32 9.03 5.61 -7.34
N MET A 33 9.41 4.34 -7.28
CA MET A 33 10.47 3.78 -8.13
C MET A 33 10.06 3.82 -9.61
N ASP A 34 11.04 3.96 -10.52
CA ASP A 34 10.81 3.94 -11.98
C ASP A 34 10.10 2.67 -12.47
N THR A 35 10.18 1.57 -11.71
CA THR A 35 9.53 0.29 -12.00
C THR A 35 8.06 0.25 -11.58
N PHE A 36 7.57 1.28 -10.90
CA PHE A 36 6.17 1.36 -10.49
C PHE A 36 5.27 1.59 -11.72
N PRO A 37 4.24 0.76 -11.95
CA PRO A 37 3.43 0.87 -13.14
C PRO A 37 2.61 2.17 -13.14
N HIS A 38 2.54 2.83 -14.30
CA HIS A 38 1.71 4.01 -14.51
C HIS A 38 1.02 3.96 -15.89
N PRO A 39 -0.32 4.10 -15.96
CA PRO A 39 -1.25 4.21 -14.83
C PRO A 39 -1.27 2.93 -14.00
N TYR A 40 -1.46 3.08 -12.69
CA TYR A 40 -1.59 1.95 -11.77
C TYR A 40 -3.01 1.38 -11.87
N THR A 41 -3.14 0.14 -12.34
CA THR A 41 -4.46 -0.45 -12.64
C THR A 41 -5.06 -1.18 -11.44
N GLU A 42 -6.36 -1.51 -11.51
CA GLU A 42 -6.97 -2.40 -10.52
C GLU A 42 -6.29 -3.77 -10.46
N ASP A 43 -5.78 -4.28 -11.59
CA ASP A 43 -5.11 -5.58 -11.62
C ASP A 43 -3.72 -5.51 -10.96
N ASP A 44 -3.01 -4.39 -11.11
CA ASP A 44 -1.78 -4.12 -10.33
C ASP A 44 -2.08 -4.09 -8.83
N GLY A 45 -3.17 -3.41 -8.44
CA GLY A 45 -3.63 -3.35 -7.06
C GLY A 45 -4.03 -4.71 -6.48
N LYS A 46 -4.76 -5.53 -7.26
CA LYS A 46 -5.09 -6.91 -6.85
C LYS A 46 -3.83 -7.75 -6.67
N ALA A 47 -2.88 -7.67 -7.59
CA ALA A 47 -1.61 -8.39 -7.50
C ALA A 47 -0.81 -7.96 -6.26
N PHE A 48 -0.80 -6.67 -5.95
CA PHE A 48 -0.19 -6.13 -4.72
C PHE A 48 -0.84 -6.72 -3.46
N LEU A 49 -2.18 -6.64 -3.35
CA LEU A 49 -2.92 -7.14 -2.20
C LEU A 49 -2.71 -8.65 -2.03
N GLN A 50 -2.83 -9.44 -3.10
CA GLN A 50 -2.58 -10.88 -3.08
C GLN A 50 -1.16 -11.20 -2.57
N ARG A 51 -0.15 -10.48 -3.06
CA ARG A 51 1.25 -10.71 -2.67
C ARG A 51 1.48 -10.48 -1.17
N PHE A 52 0.94 -9.39 -0.61
CA PHE A 52 1.25 -9.00 0.76
C PHE A 52 0.29 -9.55 1.81
N MET A 53 -0.96 -9.84 1.43
CA MET A 53 -1.91 -10.55 2.31
C MET A 53 -1.54 -12.02 2.50
N ALA A 54 -0.81 -12.63 1.55
CA ALA A 54 -0.39 -14.03 1.62
C ALA A 54 0.82 -14.30 2.55
N ASN A 55 1.48 -13.25 3.06
CA ASN A 55 2.63 -13.40 3.96
C ASN A 55 2.19 -13.70 5.41
N ASP A 56 2.93 -14.56 6.11
CA ASP A 56 2.77 -14.80 7.54
C ASP A 56 4.15 -14.73 8.26
N PRO A 57 4.38 -13.73 9.12
CA PRO A 57 3.50 -12.60 9.42
C PRO A 57 3.38 -11.64 8.23
N GLN A 58 2.28 -10.87 8.17
CA GLN A 58 2.15 -9.77 7.21
C GLN A 58 3.11 -8.64 7.59
N LEU A 59 4.20 -8.51 6.83
CA LEU A 59 5.24 -7.49 7.06
C LEU A 59 5.00 -6.19 6.30
N VAL A 60 4.01 -6.15 5.41
CA VAL A 60 3.58 -4.94 4.71
C VAL A 60 2.14 -4.66 5.11
N LEU A 61 1.93 -3.52 5.75
CA LEU A 61 0.68 -3.11 6.38
C LEU A 61 0.10 -1.88 5.70
N ALA A 62 -1.22 -1.74 5.76
CA ALA A 62 -1.91 -0.52 5.38
C ALA A 62 -1.77 0.53 6.51
N ILE A 63 -1.51 1.77 6.12
CA ILE A 63 -1.68 2.94 6.98
C ILE A 63 -3.13 3.39 6.79
N GLU A 64 -3.98 3.16 7.80
CA GLU A 64 -5.38 3.60 7.79
C GLU A 64 -5.51 4.99 8.42
N VAL A 65 -6.20 5.89 7.74
CA VAL A 65 -6.64 7.20 8.23
C VAL A 65 -8.12 7.36 7.91
N ASP A 66 -8.93 7.72 8.89
CA ASP A 66 -10.40 7.89 8.74
C ASP A 66 -11.12 6.70 8.08
N GLY A 67 -10.62 5.47 8.31
CA GLY A 67 -11.19 4.24 7.77
C GLY A 67 -10.74 3.90 6.33
N GLU A 68 -9.91 4.74 5.70
CA GLU A 68 -9.40 4.53 4.34
C GLU A 68 -7.89 4.18 4.37
N ALA A 69 -7.46 3.24 3.53
CA ALA A 69 -6.03 2.96 3.37
C ALA A 69 -5.37 4.11 2.60
N ALA A 70 -4.57 4.91 3.31
CA ALA A 70 -3.89 6.10 2.81
C ALA A 70 -2.46 5.83 2.33
N GLY A 71 -1.94 4.62 2.56
CA GLY A 71 -0.61 4.23 2.14
C GLY A 71 -0.19 2.87 2.68
N ALA A 72 1.07 2.52 2.42
CA ALA A 72 1.69 1.27 2.85
C ALA A 72 2.94 1.55 3.69
N VAL A 73 3.20 0.71 4.69
CA VAL A 73 4.49 0.64 5.37
C VAL A 73 4.85 -0.81 5.59
N GLY A 74 6.11 -1.17 5.43
CA GLY A 74 6.51 -2.54 5.65
C GLY A 74 8.00 -2.80 5.67
N ILE A 75 8.33 -4.04 5.99
CA ILE A 75 9.68 -4.57 6.03
C ILE A 75 9.82 -5.61 4.92
N HIS A 76 10.85 -5.45 4.10
CA HIS A 76 11.24 -6.44 3.10
C HIS A 76 12.49 -7.18 3.60
N PRO A 77 12.37 -8.45 4.04
CA PRO A 77 13.53 -9.22 4.48
C PRO A 77 14.52 -9.38 3.32
N GLN A 78 15.78 -9.06 3.58
CA GLN A 78 16.87 -9.31 2.65
C GLN A 78 17.64 -10.53 3.16
N GLY A 79 17.93 -11.48 2.27
CA GLY A 79 18.76 -12.63 2.60
C GLY A 79 20.17 -12.18 2.96
N ASP A 80 20.83 -12.95 3.82
CA ASP A 80 22.26 -12.78 4.10
C ASP A 80 23.06 -13.10 2.82
N VAL A 81 24.14 -12.35 2.56
CA VAL A 81 24.97 -12.45 1.33
C VAL A 81 26.34 -13.05 1.60
#